data_AF-A0A969RLH3-F1
#
_entry.id   AF-A0A969RLH3-F1
#
_cell.length_a   1.000
_cell.length_b   1.000
_cell.length_c   1.000
_cell.angle_alpha   90.00
_cell.angle_beta   90.00
_cell.angle_gamma   90.00
#
_symmetry.space_group_name_H-M   'P 1'
#
loop_
_entity.id
_entity.type
_entity.pdbx_description
1 polymer ?
#
loop_
_entity_poly.entity_id
_entity_poly.type
_entity_poly.pdbx_seq_one_letter_code
_entity_poly.pdbx_strand_id
1 'polypeptide(L)'
;MSNLDQDLELPAELELKVRPRETETVSIRIPKDTLESLKQMAAQRDMPLGALLKFYIGKGLRQDLSQQFVNQGLDSTFPAD
;
A
#
# COMPACT_ATOMS: atom_id res chain seq x y z
N MET A 1 -9.55 -30.07 -44.37
CA MET A 1 -9.00 -29.92 -43.00
C MET A 1 -8.28 -28.60 -42.97
N SER A 2 -8.94 -27.55 -42.46
CA SER A 2 -8.36 -26.21 -42.33
C SER A 2 -7.39 -26.23 -41.14
N ASN A 3 -6.14 -25.88 -41.41
CA ASN A 3 -5.07 -25.83 -40.41
C ASN A 3 -5.46 -24.89 -39.27
N LEU A 4 -5.40 -25.42 -38.05
CA LEU A 4 -5.58 -24.70 -36.79
C LEU A 4 -4.25 -24.12 -36.30
N ASP A 5 -3.45 -23.60 -37.22
CA ASP A 5 -2.27 -22.80 -36.91
C ASP A 5 -2.65 -21.32 -37.08
N GLN A 6 -3.62 -20.88 -36.28
CA GLN A 6 -3.74 -19.44 -36.02
C GLN A 6 -2.68 -19.14 -34.97
N ASP A 7 -1.54 -18.64 -35.45
CA ASP A 7 -0.54 -17.97 -34.63
C ASP A 7 -1.25 -16.90 -33.81
N LEU A 8 -1.54 -17.24 -32.55
CA LEU A 8 -2.04 -16.31 -31.57
C LEU A 8 -0.84 -15.42 -31.23
N GLU A 9 -0.63 -14.38 -32.04
CA GLU A 9 0.32 -13.30 -31.76
C GLU A 9 -0.12 -12.64 -30.45
N LEU A 10 0.37 -13.16 -29.33
CA LEU A 10 0.35 -12.46 -28.06
C LEU A 10 1.08 -11.14 -28.30
N PRO A 11 0.44 -9.98 -28.11
CA PRO A 11 1.09 -8.70 -28.36
C PRO A 11 2.39 -8.68 -27.54
N ALA A 12 3.50 -8.68 -28.28
CA ALA A 12 4.81 -8.53 -27.71
C ALA A 12 4.82 -7.20 -26.95
N GLU A 13 5.25 -7.26 -25.69
CA GLU A 13 5.41 -6.14 -24.75
C GLU A 13 4.13 -5.67 -24.04
N LEU A 14 3.85 -6.32 -22.91
CA LEU A 14 3.08 -5.71 -21.83
C LEU A 14 3.94 -4.57 -21.20
N GLU A 15 3.77 -3.34 -21.68
CA GLU A 15 4.41 -2.17 -21.07
C GLU A 15 3.84 -1.92 -19.66
N LEU A 16 4.68 -2.06 -18.63
CA LEU A 16 4.34 -1.67 -17.26
C LEU A 16 4.27 -0.14 -17.16
N LYS A 17 3.06 0.42 -17.33
CA LYS A 17 2.80 1.85 -17.12
C LYS A 17 2.69 2.16 -15.63
N VAL A 18 3.82 2.41 -14.99
CA VAL A 18 3.85 2.91 -13.61
C VAL A 18 3.32 4.34 -13.60
N ARG A 19 2.12 4.55 -13.05
CA ARG A 19 1.57 5.89 -12.83
C ARG A 19 2.02 6.39 -11.45
N PRO A 20 2.83 7.45 -11.36
CA PRO A 20 3.15 8.07 -10.08
C PRO A 20 1.87 8.57 -9.41
N ARG A 21 1.74 8.34 -8.11
CA ARG A 21 0.67 8.93 -7.31
C ARG A 21 1.05 10.36 -6.96
N GLU A 22 0.08 11.27 -6.90
CA GLU A 22 0.29 12.59 -6.32
C GLU A 22 0.74 12.46 -4.87
N THR A 23 1.76 13.23 -4.49
CA THR A 23 2.35 13.19 -3.15
C THR A 23 2.59 14.60 -2.63
N GLU A 24 2.37 14.79 -1.34
CA GLU A 24 2.70 16.01 -0.61
C GLU A 24 3.78 15.74 0.43
N THR A 25 4.64 16.72 0.70
CA THR A 25 5.68 16.61 1.73
C THR A 25 5.13 17.01 3.09
N VAL A 26 5.27 16.11 4.06
CA VAL A 26 4.91 16.36 5.46
C VAL A 26 6.18 16.37 6.31
N SER A 27 6.41 17.46 7.05
CA SER A 27 7.55 17.61 7.96
C SER A 27 7.12 17.40 9.41
N ILE A 28 7.75 16.46 10.11
CA ILE A 28 7.48 16.16 11.53
C ILE A 28 8.77 16.17 12.35
N ARG A 29 8.69 16.62 13.60
CA ARG A 29 9.79 16.46 14.57
C ARG A 29 9.66 15.10 15.23
N ILE A 30 10.72 14.30 15.18
CA ILE A 30 10.77 12.97 15.79
C ILE A 30 11.80 12.99 16.94
N PRO A 31 11.49 12.43 18.12
CA PRO A 31 12.48 12.22 19.17
C PRO A 31 13.69 11.44 18.65
N LYS A 32 14.89 11.79 19.12
CA LYS A 32 16.15 11.25 18.57
C LYS A 32 16.25 9.74 18.78
N ASP A 33 15.89 9.27 19.96
CA ASP A 33 15.79 7.86 20.35
C ASP A 33 14.79 7.07 19.48
N THR A 34 13.65 7.67 19.16
CA THR A 34 12.68 7.08 18.22
C THR A 34 13.28 6.96 16.82
N LEU A 35 14.02 7.97 16.34
CA LEU A 35 14.70 7.90 15.05
C LEU A 35 15.79 6.82 15.01
N GLU A 36 16.53 6.62 16.10
CA GLU A 36 17.51 5.54 16.23
C GLU A 36 16.85 4.17 16.16
N SER A 37 15.74 3.99 16.87
CA SER A 37 14.93 2.77 16.85
C SER A 37 14.40 2.47 15.44
N LEU A 38 13.93 3.50 14.73
CA LEU A 38 13.48 3.37 13.34
C LEU A 38 14.62 2.95 12.40
N LYS A 39 15.82 3.53 12.55
CA LYS A 39 17.00 3.15 11.75
C LYS A 39 17.42 1.71 12.01
N GLN A 40 17.44 1.28 13.28
CA GLN A 40 17.78 -0.10 13.64
C GLN A 40 16.83 -1.09 12.97
N MET A 41 15.53 -0.81 13.06
CA MET A 41 14.51 -1.70 12.51
C MET A 41 14.48 -1.67 10.98
N ALA A 42 14.82 -0.55 10.35
CA ALA A 42 15.04 -0.46 8.91
C ALA A 42 16.20 -1.38 8.47
N ALA A 43 17.33 -1.33 9.19
CA ALA A 43 18.48 -2.19 8.92
C ALA A 43 18.16 -3.68 9.12
N GLN A 44 17.44 -4.05 10.20
CA GLN A 44 17.04 -5.43 10.46
C GLN A 44 16.16 -6.03 9.36
N ARG A 45 15.40 -5.19 8.63
CA ARG A 45 14.53 -5.63 7.55
C ARG A 45 15.09 -5.38 6.15
N ASP A 46 16.35 -4.95 6.06
CA ASP A 46 17.00 -4.59 4.80
C ASP A 46 16.17 -3.59 3.97
N MET A 47 15.66 -2.55 4.63
CA MET A 47 14.86 -1.50 4.00
C MET A 47 15.45 -0.12 4.24
N PRO A 48 15.36 0.80 3.27
CA PRO A 48 15.69 2.20 3.54
C PRO A 48 14.68 2.80 4.52
N LEU A 49 15.14 3.70 5.39
CA LEU A 49 14.32 4.35 6.43
C LEU A 49 13.02 4.95 5.86
N GLY A 50 13.08 5.59 4.69
CA GLY A 50 11.90 6.17 4.04
C GLY A 50 10.87 5.13 3.61
N ALA A 51 11.30 3.95 3.15
CA ALA A 51 10.38 2.86 2.80
C ALA A 51 9.73 2.28 4.07
N LEU A 52 10.52 2.13 5.14
CA LEU A 52 10.00 1.71 6.41
C LEU A 52 8.91 2.64 6.95
N LEU A 53 9.17 3.95 6.94
CA LEU A 53 8.20 4.95 7.41
C LEU A 53 6.89 4.86 6.62
N LYS A 54 6.98 4.80 5.28
CA LYS A 54 5.80 4.60 4.42
C LYS A 54 5.05 3.31 4.75
N PHE A 55 5.77 2.22 5.01
CA PHE A 55 5.17 0.95 5.37
C PHE A 55 4.44 1.02 6.71
N TYR A 56 5.04 1.61 7.74
CA TYR A 56 4.41 1.77 9.06
C TYR A 56 3.18 2.66 9.01
N ILE A 57 3.26 3.80 8.33
CA ILE A 57 2.11 4.70 8.10
C ILE A 57 1.00 3.95 7.36
N GLY A 58 1.32 3.30 6.25
CA GLY A 58 0.34 2.58 5.44
C GLY A 58 -0.25 1.34 6.13
N LYS A 59 0.48 0.71 7.07
CA LYS A 59 -0.03 -0.39 7.87
C LYS A 59 -1.07 0.11 8.88
N GLY A 60 -0.72 1.09 9.70
CA GLY A 60 -1.64 1.64 10.71
C GLY A 60 -2.89 2.22 10.08
N LEU A 61 -2.73 3.06 9.05
CA LEU A 61 -3.87 3.69 8.38
C LEU A 61 -4.84 2.69 7.74
N ARG A 62 -4.32 1.62 7.11
CA ARG A 62 -5.19 0.58 6.54
C ARG A 62 -5.96 -0.18 7.64
N GLN A 63 -5.33 -0.41 8.79
CA GLN A 63 -6.01 -1.03 9.93
C GLN A 63 -7.13 -0.12 10.43
N ASP A 64 -6.86 1.16 10.67
CA ASP A 64 -7.84 2.12 11.16
C ASP A 64 -9.03 2.29 10.20
N LEU A 65 -8.74 2.48 8.90
CA LEU A 65 -9.78 2.59 7.87
C LEU A 65 -10.64 1.33 7.80
N SER A 66 -10.03 0.14 7.89
CA SER A 66 -10.79 -1.12 7.87
C SER A 66 -11.76 -1.23 9.05
N GLN A 67 -11.36 -0.79 10.24
CA GLN A 67 -12.23 -0.80 11.42
C GLN A 67 -13.38 0.21 11.30
N GLN A 68 -13.10 1.38 10.72
CA GLN A 68 -14.13 2.39 10.46
C GLN A 68 -15.23 1.86 9.52
N PHE A 69 -14.86 1.13 8.46
CA PHE A 69 -15.83 0.50 7.55
C PHE A 69 -16.69 -0.54 8.25
N VAL A 70 -16.10 -1.38 9.10
CA VAL A 70 -16.86 -2.37 9.89
C VAL A 70 -17.89 -1.68 10.76
N ASN A 71 -17.50 -0.64 11.50
CA ASN A 71 -18.41 0.09 12.39
C ASN A 71 -19.57 0.76 11.62
N GLN A 72 -19.29 1.39 10.48
CA GLN A 72 -20.33 2.02 9.64
C GLN A 72 -21.28 1.01 8.99
N GLY A 73 -20.79 -0.16 8.59
CA GLY A 73 -21.61 -1.23 8.01
C GLY A 73 -22.54 -1.88 9.04
N LEU A 74 -22.14 -1.95 10.31
CA LEU A 74 -22.98 -2.51 11.38
C LEU A 74 -24.12 -1.55 11.78
N ASP A 75 -23.85 -0.25 11.84
CA ASP A 75 -24.86 0.76 12.21
C ASP A 75 -25.95 0.97 11.13
N SER A 76 -25.67 0.60 9.87
CA SER A 76 -26.59 0.78 8.74
C SER A 76 -27.42 -0.46 8.40
N THR A 77 -27.16 -1.61 9.03
CA THR A 77 -27.82 -2.89 8.69
C THR A 77 -28.96 -3.28 9.64
N PHE A 78 -29.21 -2.52 10.71
CA PHE A 78 -30.37 -2.73 11.57
C PHE A 78 -31.20 -1.46 11.69
N PRO A 79 -32.29 -1.29 10.90
CA PRO A 79 -33.34 -0.38 11.31
C PRO A 79 -33.86 -0.86 12.67
N ALA A 80 -33.85 0.05 13.64
CA ALA A 80 -34.52 -0.17 14.92
C ALA A 80 -36.03 -0.18 14.67
N ASP A 81 -36.58 -1.38 14.47
CA ASP A 81 -38.02 -1.66 14.61
C ASP A 81 -38.35 -2.03 16.06
#